data_AF-A0A3D2CF79-F1
#
_entry.id   AF-A0A3D2CF79-F1
#
_cell.length_a   1.000
_cell.length_b   1.000
_cell.length_c   1.000
_cell.angle_alpha   90.00
_cell.angle_beta   90.00
_cell.angle_gamma   90.00
#
_symmetry.space_group_name_H-M   'P 1'
#
loop_
_entity.id
_entity.type
_entity.pdbx_description
1 polymer ?
#
loop_
_entity_poly.entity_id
_entity_poly.type
_entity_poly.pdbx_seq_one_letter_code
_entity_poly.pdbx_strand_id
1 'polypeptide(L)'
;MPSPPSHGASNQTGRLGPAEIVPRCFTLLGCWMSRHRIKMAVGISMVLLSCVPADLDTATPVGGMAAAVQGSRVALDLSAYEPPPTASGPHTTLVDELQEAILRPPMQEWPIDWSDERKRLAAKYFEFHKGWDIGPDPDYDRLTTMDPRMIVVHWTAGASARSAYHTFYQARQTGHRNRRVWNEVNLSAHFIVDRDGTIIRLMPETRMGRHTIGLNHLSIGIENVGDGEHFPLTEAQLEANAMLVRWLAWRYPVTHLIGHYEYRDFEAHPYFEESAHWFRTGRCDPGPDFMARLRAQVAELHLEGSPHADG
;
A
#
# COMPACT_ATOMS: atom_id res chain seq x y z
N MET A 1 25.39 35.32 73.01
CA MET A 1 24.18 36.15 73.19
C MET A 1 23.34 35.99 71.93
N PRO A 2 22.03 35.74 72.01
CA PRO A 2 21.47 34.38 72.01
C PRO A 2 20.51 34.07 70.83
N SER A 3 20.18 32.77 70.67
CA SER A 3 19.11 32.21 69.83
C SER A 3 17.71 32.79 70.16
N PRO A 4 16.68 32.67 69.28
CA PRO A 4 15.76 31.49 69.32
C PRO A 4 15.04 31.21 67.94
N PRO A 5 13.92 30.46 67.86
CA PRO A 5 13.73 29.05 68.23
C PRO A 5 13.14 28.18 67.07
N SER A 6 13.05 26.88 67.38
CA SER A 6 12.34 25.80 66.69
C SER A 6 10.81 25.98 66.56
N HIS A 7 10.23 25.51 65.44
CA HIS A 7 8.92 24.88 65.42
C HIS A 7 8.91 23.70 64.43
N GLY A 8 8.52 22.53 64.93
CA GLY A 8 8.24 21.36 64.12
C GLY A 8 6.79 21.33 63.63
N ALA A 9 6.55 20.58 62.57
CA ALA A 9 5.28 19.89 62.35
C ALA A 9 5.51 18.74 61.36
N SER A 10 5.13 17.55 61.81
CA SER A 10 4.97 16.33 61.04
C SER A 10 3.97 16.49 59.90
N ASN A 11 4.19 15.82 58.76
CA ASN A 11 3.14 14.97 58.21
C ASN A 11 3.69 13.90 57.27
N GLN A 12 3.20 12.68 57.49
CA GLN A 12 3.40 11.49 56.69
C GLN A 12 2.55 11.52 55.41
N THR A 13 2.69 10.44 54.61
CA THR A 13 1.95 10.03 53.40
C THR A 13 2.58 10.59 52.11
N GLY A 14 3.06 9.81 51.14
CA GLY A 14 2.69 8.46 50.70
C GLY A 14 2.15 8.58 49.27
N ARG A 15 2.99 8.37 48.24
CA ARG A 15 2.60 8.20 46.82
C ARG A 15 3.62 7.26 46.16
N LEU A 16 3.27 5.99 45.93
CA LEU A 16 2.59 5.43 44.74
C LEU A 16 3.40 5.67 43.45
N GLY A 17 3.91 4.56 42.90
CA GLY A 17 4.75 4.50 41.70
C GLY A 17 4.00 4.81 40.39
N PRO A 18 4.73 4.85 39.26
CA PRO A 18 4.19 5.29 37.99
C PRO A 18 3.34 4.16 37.35
N ALA A 19 2.11 4.51 36.99
CA ALA A 19 1.24 3.68 36.16
C ALA A 19 1.63 3.81 34.68
N GLU A 20 1.68 2.66 34.00
CA GLU A 20 1.84 2.53 32.56
C GLU A 20 0.74 3.28 31.80
N ILE A 21 1.14 4.05 30.79
CA ILE A 21 0.23 4.75 29.88
C ILE A 21 0.24 4.01 28.54
N VAL A 22 -0.85 3.27 28.28
CA VAL A 22 -1.18 2.75 26.95
C VAL A 22 -1.90 3.87 26.16
N PRO A 23 -1.43 4.29 24.98
CA PRO A 23 -2.08 5.36 24.24
C PRO A 23 -3.31 4.83 23.49
N ARG A 24 -4.50 5.36 23.85
CA ARG A 24 -5.75 5.19 23.09
C ARG A 24 -5.78 6.14 21.89
N CYS A 25 -6.10 5.61 20.71
CA CYS A 25 -6.44 6.37 19.51
C CYS A 25 -7.64 7.29 19.77
N PHE A 26 -7.50 8.58 19.44
CA PHE A 26 -8.58 9.55 19.47
C PHE A 26 -9.36 9.55 18.15
N THR A 27 -10.63 9.16 18.20
CA THR A 27 -11.65 9.47 17.18
C THR A 27 -12.35 10.78 17.54
N LEU A 28 -12.31 11.77 16.64
CA LEU A 28 -13.05 13.02 16.79
C LEU A 28 -14.42 12.91 16.13
N LEU A 29 -15.46 12.65 16.92
CA LEU A 29 -16.85 12.96 16.58
C LEU A 29 -17.20 14.33 17.18
N GLY A 30 -17.54 15.31 16.33
CA GLY A 30 -17.95 16.65 16.75
C GLY A 30 -19.19 17.10 16.00
N CYS A 31 -20.33 16.97 16.66
CA CYS A 31 -21.66 17.42 16.22
C CYS A 31 -21.75 18.96 16.28
N TRP A 32 -22.28 19.60 15.23
CA TRP A 32 -22.76 20.99 15.29
C TRP A 32 -24.19 21.07 14.77
N MET A 33 -25.14 21.18 15.69
CA MET A 33 -26.52 21.56 15.39
C MET A 33 -26.62 23.09 15.43
N SER A 34 -27.17 23.69 14.38
CA SER A 34 -27.97 24.90 14.54
C SER A 34 -29.21 24.86 13.64
N ARG A 35 -30.32 25.22 14.26
CA ARG A 35 -31.71 25.09 13.81
C ARG A 35 -32.03 26.17 12.78
N HIS A 36 -32.77 25.87 11.71
CA HIS A 36 -33.77 26.78 11.14
C HIS A 36 -34.96 25.94 10.62
N ARG A 37 -36.17 26.29 11.08
CA ARG A 37 -37.45 25.68 10.72
C ARG A 37 -38.00 26.32 9.45
N ILE A 38 -38.39 25.53 8.45
CA ILE A 38 -39.46 25.88 7.51
C ILE A 38 -40.32 24.62 7.31
N LYS A 39 -41.62 24.76 7.63
CA LYS A 39 -42.67 23.77 7.36
C LYS A 39 -43.11 23.91 5.91
N MET A 40 -43.45 22.81 5.23
CA MET A 40 -44.64 22.68 4.36
C MET A 40 -44.88 21.20 4.01
N ALA A 41 -46.13 20.92 3.67
CA ALA A 41 -46.87 19.69 3.86
C ALA A 41 -46.92 18.75 2.63
N VAL A 42 -47.07 17.46 2.94
CA VAL A 42 -47.98 16.45 2.36
C VAL A 42 -47.78 16.00 0.90
N GLY A 43 -47.73 14.67 0.73
CA GLY A 43 -48.00 13.99 -0.54
C GLY A 43 -47.67 12.49 -0.49
N ILE A 44 -48.56 11.69 0.10
CA ILE A 44 -48.54 10.21 0.03
C ILE A 44 -49.01 9.79 -1.38
N SER A 45 -48.29 8.88 -2.04
CA SER A 45 -48.92 7.92 -2.94
C SER A 45 -48.15 6.61 -3.01
N MET A 46 -48.88 5.59 -2.61
CA MET A 46 -48.59 4.17 -2.60
C MET A 46 -49.19 3.63 -3.91
N VAL A 47 -48.41 2.92 -4.72
CA VAL A 47 -48.95 2.01 -5.75
C VAL A 47 -48.15 0.71 -5.69
N LEU A 48 -48.77 -0.28 -5.07
CA LEU A 48 -48.58 -1.70 -5.39
C LEU A 48 -49.49 -2.00 -6.58
N LEU A 49 -49.03 -2.79 -7.56
CA LEU A 49 -49.57 -4.13 -7.85
C LEU A 49 -48.97 -4.73 -9.13
N SER A 50 -48.65 -6.04 -9.05
CA SER A 50 -48.89 -7.12 -10.04
C SER A 50 -48.28 -7.00 -11.44
N CYS A 51 -47.92 -8.04 -12.18
CA CYS A 51 -47.86 -9.50 -12.00
C CYS A 51 -47.02 -10.02 -13.19
N VAL A 52 -46.33 -11.14 -12.97
CA VAL A 52 -45.75 -12.05 -13.99
C VAL A 52 -46.90 -12.85 -14.65
N PRO A 53 -46.80 -13.29 -15.93
CA PRO A 53 -46.33 -14.66 -16.30
C PRO A 53 -45.32 -14.66 -17.47
N ALA A 54 -44.33 -15.57 -17.51
CA ALA A 54 -44.28 -16.88 -18.22
C ALA A 54 -44.33 -16.72 -19.77
N ASP A 55 -43.42 -17.27 -20.59
CA ASP A 55 -43.06 -18.69 -20.81
C ASP A 55 -41.66 -18.76 -21.48
N LEU A 56 -40.74 -19.65 -21.07
CA LEU A 56 -40.53 -21.01 -21.60
C LEU A 56 -40.42 -21.07 -23.14
N ASP A 57 -39.19 -21.22 -23.63
CA ASP A 57 -38.97 -22.03 -24.82
C ASP A 57 -37.73 -22.92 -24.68
N THR A 58 -38.00 -24.20 -24.83
CA THR A 58 -37.12 -25.35 -24.70
C THR A 58 -36.37 -25.57 -26.00
N ALA A 59 -35.03 -25.50 -25.97
CA ALA A 59 -34.21 -26.00 -27.08
C ALA A 59 -33.70 -27.41 -26.74
N THR A 60 -34.42 -28.41 -27.23
CA THR A 60 -33.99 -29.82 -27.34
C THR A 60 -32.72 -29.93 -28.21
N PRO A 61 -31.75 -30.78 -27.86
CA PRO A 61 -30.49 -30.91 -28.60
C PRO A 61 -30.68 -31.82 -29.82
N VAL A 62 -30.25 -31.34 -30.99
CA VAL A 62 -30.12 -32.18 -32.19
C VAL A 62 -28.80 -32.94 -32.09
N GLY A 63 -28.89 -34.26 -31.96
CA GLY A 63 -27.74 -35.14 -31.98
C GLY A 63 -27.18 -35.36 -33.39
N GLY A 64 -25.89 -35.72 -33.43
CA GLY A 64 -25.31 -36.55 -34.49
C GLY A 64 -24.33 -35.86 -35.42
N MET A 65 -23.05 -35.82 -35.04
CA MET A 65 -21.97 -36.53 -35.75
C MET A 65 -20.78 -36.63 -34.80
N ALA A 66 -20.65 -37.77 -34.12
CA ALA A 66 -19.42 -38.12 -33.43
C ALA A 66 -18.39 -38.54 -34.50
N ALA A 67 -17.56 -37.59 -34.92
CA ALA A 67 -16.28 -37.92 -35.54
C ALA A 67 -15.34 -38.36 -34.41
N ALA A 68 -15.05 -39.65 -34.34
CA ALA A 68 -14.01 -40.16 -33.47
C ALA A 68 -12.66 -39.59 -33.91
N VAL A 69 -12.23 -38.50 -33.28
CA VAL A 69 -10.83 -38.08 -33.33
C VAL A 69 -10.08 -39.06 -32.44
N GLN A 70 -9.45 -40.04 -33.05
CA GLN A 70 -8.38 -40.81 -32.40
C GLN A 70 -7.27 -39.83 -32.05
N GLY A 71 -7.31 -39.31 -30.82
CA GLY A 71 -6.22 -38.56 -30.24
C GLY A 71 -5.05 -39.50 -30.07
N SER A 72 -4.13 -39.52 -31.04
CA SER A 72 -2.78 -40.00 -30.74
C SER A 72 -2.20 -39.00 -29.74
N ARG A 73 -2.16 -39.40 -28.46
CA ARG A 73 -1.33 -38.70 -27.48
C ARG A 73 0.11 -38.90 -27.93
N VAL A 74 0.68 -37.90 -28.58
CA VAL A 74 2.13 -37.78 -28.66
C VAL A 74 2.59 -37.46 -27.25
N ALA A 75 3.00 -38.49 -26.51
CA ALA A 75 3.77 -38.28 -25.30
C ALA A 75 5.11 -37.68 -25.77
N LEU A 76 5.29 -36.38 -25.54
CA LEU A 76 6.61 -35.77 -25.66
C LEU A 76 7.46 -36.36 -24.55
N ASP A 77 8.32 -37.29 -24.92
CA ASP A 77 9.35 -37.82 -24.04
C ASP A 77 10.40 -36.72 -23.82
N LEU A 78 10.20 -35.96 -22.75
CA LEU A 78 11.11 -34.88 -22.31
C LEU A 78 12.37 -35.42 -21.63
N SER A 79 12.55 -36.75 -21.51
CA SER A 79 13.69 -37.32 -20.79
C SER A 79 15.04 -37.13 -21.48
N ALA A 80 15.05 -36.68 -22.73
CA ALA A 80 16.27 -36.46 -23.51
C ALA A 80 16.64 -34.98 -23.74
N TYR A 81 15.89 -34.02 -23.19
CA TYR A 81 16.25 -32.61 -23.33
C TYR A 81 17.25 -32.20 -22.24
N GLU A 82 18.53 -32.30 -22.56
CA GLU A 82 19.58 -31.61 -21.81
C GLU A 82 19.66 -30.15 -22.29
N PRO A 83 19.34 -29.15 -21.44
CA PRO A 83 19.52 -27.76 -21.82
C PRO A 83 21.02 -27.50 -22.04
N PRO A 84 21.40 -26.76 -23.11
CA PRO A 84 22.79 -26.43 -23.34
C PRO A 84 23.35 -25.58 -22.19
N PRO A 85 24.64 -25.73 -21.85
CA PRO A 85 25.22 -25.02 -20.72
C PRO A 85 25.23 -23.52 -21.00
N THR A 86 24.56 -22.77 -20.12
CA THR A 86 24.70 -21.33 -19.86
C THR A 86 25.30 -20.50 -21.00
N ALA A 87 24.44 -20.05 -21.91
CA ALA A 87 24.75 -18.94 -22.79
C ALA A 87 23.80 -17.77 -22.48
N SER A 88 24.35 -16.71 -21.92
CA SER A 88 23.73 -15.39 -21.85
C SER A 88 23.55 -14.83 -23.27
N GLY A 89 22.42 -15.18 -23.90
CA GLY A 89 22.06 -14.82 -25.27
C GLY A 89 20.54 -14.71 -25.46
N PRO A 90 20.04 -14.40 -26.68
CA PRO A 90 18.65 -14.00 -26.97
C PRO A 90 17.55 -15.00 -26.58
N HIS A 91 17.91 -16.23 -26.20
CA HIS A 91 16.97 -17.19 -25.61
C HIS A 91 16.60 -16.83 -24.16
N THR A 92 17.50 -16.20 -23.41
CA THR A 92 17.22 -15.70 -22.05
C THR A 92 16.21 -14.56 -22.10
N THR A 93 16.32 -13.65 -23.08
CA THR A 93 15.38 -12.53 -23.22
C THR A 93 13.98 -12.99 -23.57
N LEU A 94 13.82 -14.01 -24.44
CA LEU A 94 12.49 -14.54 -24.79
C LEU A 94 11.81 -15.23 -23.60
N VAL A 95 12.56 -15.99 -22.79
CA VAL A 95 12.04 -16.63 -21.58
C VAL A 95 11.62 -15.56 -20.57
N ASP A 96 12.44 -14.53 -20.37
CA ASP A 96 12.13 -13.42 -19.45
C ASP A 96 10.92 -12.61 -19.94
N GLU A 97 10.81 -12.34 -21.25
CA GLU A 97 9.65 -11.67 -21.85
C GLU A 97 8.36 -12.48 -21.71
N LEU A 98 8.42 -13.79 -21.92
CA LEU A 98 7.28 -14.67 -21.73
C LEU A 98 6.87 -14.76 -20.25
N GLN A 99 7.85 -14.85 -19.36
CA GLN A 99 7.62 -14.91 -17.93
C GLN A 99 7.02 -13.60 -17.41
N GLU A 100 7.52 -12.45 -17.87
CA GLU A 100 6.91 -11.13 -17.64
C GLU A 100 5.48 -11.10 -18.15
N ALA A 101 5.21 -11.58 -19.37
CA ALA A 101 3.87 -11.58 -19.94
C ALA A 101 2.88 -12.47 -19.17
N ILE A 102 3.35 -13.57 -18.57
CA ILE A 102 2.54 -14.48 -17.75
C ILE A 102 2.29 -13.91 -16.35
N LEU A 103 3.33 -13.35 -15.72
CA LEU A 103 3.26 -12.91 -14.33
C LEU A 103 2.68 -11.51 -14.18
N ARG A 104 2.88 -10.63 -15.16
CA ARG A 104 2.42 -9.24 -15.09
C ARG A 104 0.89 -9.22 -14.96
N PRO A 105 0.34 -8.70 -13.85
CA PRO A 105 -1.09 -8.65 -13.70
C PRO A 105 -1.70 -7.62 -14.67
N PRO A 106 -2.97 -7.81 -15.08
CA PRO A 106 -3.66 -6.79 -15.85
C PRO A 106 -3.72 -5.49 -15.03
N MET A 107 -3.24 -4.40 -15.61
CA MET A 107 -3.14 -3.11 -14.92
C MET A 107 -3.42 -1.94 -15.87
N GLN A 108 -3.92 -0.85 -15.30
CA GLN A 108 -4.08 0.43 -15.98
C GLN A 108 -2.91 1.37 -15.65
N GLU A 109 -2.63 2.33 -16.53
CA GLU A 109 -1.55 3.31 -16.35
C GLU A 109 -2.15 4.70 -16.12
N TRP A 110 -2.13 5.18 -14.88
CA TRP A 110 -2.56 6.53 -14.52
C TRP A 110 -1.37 7.27 -13.93
N PRO A 111 -0.40 7.72 -14.76
CA PRO A 111 0.83 8.29 -14.26
C PRO A 111 0.56 9.61 -13.50
N ILE A 112 1.12 9.73 -12.30
CA ILE A 112 1.15 11.01 -11.58
C ILE A 112 2.12 11.98 -12.26
N ASP A 113 2.06 13.26 -11.90
CA ASP A 113 3.01 14.24 -12.41
C ASP A 113 4.43 13.98 -11.87
N TRP A 114 5.26 13.28 -12.66
CA TRP A 114 6.68 13.03 -12.39
C TRP A 114 7.58 14.09 -13.04
N SER A 115 7.20 15.36 -12.88
CA SER A 115 7.92 16.54 -13.38
C SER A 115 9.29 16.73 -12.72
N ASP A 116 10.13 17.55 -13.35
CA ASP A 116 11.41 17.99 -12.76
C ASP A 116 11.21 18.72 -11.43
N GLU A 117 10.06 19.38 -11.23
CA GLU A 117 9.70 19.91 -9.91
C GLU A 117 9.59 18.79 -8.89
N ARG A 118 8.83 17.72 -9.16
CA ARG A 118 8.69 16.61 -8.21
C ARG A 118 10.05 16.00 -7.88
N LYS A 119 10.88 15.72 -8.89
CA LYS A 119 12.21 15.13 -8.69
C LYS A 119 13.07 16.00 -7.76
N ARG A 120 13.09 17.32 -8.01
CA ARG A 120 13.80 18.29 -7.14
C ARG A 120 13.24 18.30 -5.71
N LEU A 121 11.92 18.28 -5.55
CA LEU A 121 11.30 18.27 -4.22
C LEU A 121 11.55 16.97 -3.47
N ALA A 122 11.53 15.83 -4.17
CA ALA A 122 11.88 14.53 -3.63
C ALA A 122 13.34 14.50 -3.15
N ALA A 123 14.28 15.00 -3.97
CA ALA A 123 15.68 15.10 -3.57
C ALA A 123 15.88 15.94 -2.30
N LYS A 124 15.20 17.09 -2.17
CA LYS A 124 15.23 17.91 -0.95
C LYS A 124 14.62 17.22 0.27
N TYR A 125 13.57 16.43 0.06
CA TYR A 125 12.98 15.62 1.11
C TYR A 125 13.99 14.57 1.60
N PHE A 126 14.67 13.88 0.69
CA PHE A 126 15.67 12.87 1.03
C PHE A 126 16.95 13.45 1.62
N GLU A 127 17.41 14.62 1.16
CA GLU A 127 18.51 15.37 1.81
C GLU A 127 18.22 15.57 3.30
N PHE A 128 17.04 16.10 3.66
CA PHE A 128 16.69 16.34 5.05
C PHE A 128 16.51 15.04 5.86
N HIS A 129 15.75 14.09 5.31
CA HIS A 129 15.37 12.87 6.03
C HIS A 129 16.49 11.83 6.09
N LYS A 130 17.45 11.86 5.17
CA LYS A 130 18.48 10.81 5.05
C LYS A 130 19.91 11.33 5.19
N GLY A 131 20.08 12.65 5.25
CA GLY A 131 21.40 13.28 5.29
C GLY A 131 22.18 13.12 3.98
N TRP A 132 21.50 12.92 2.85
CA TRP A 132 22.14 12.78 1.56
C TRP A 132 22.74 14.10 1.09
N ASP A 133 23.98 14.07 0.63
CA ASP A 133 24.59 15.20 -0.07
C ASP A 133 24.11 15.22 -1.54
N ILE A 134 23.41 16.28 -1.90
CA ILE A 134 22.88 16.48 -3.26
C ILE A 134 23.76 17.39 -4.13
N GLY A 135 24.79 18.03 -3.56
CA GLY A 135 25.73 18.88 -4.29
C GLY A 135 25.12 20.14 -4.96
N PRO A 136 25.94 20.96 -5.64
CA PRO A 136 25.50 22.20 -6.29
C PRO A 136 24.74 21.95 -7.62
N ASP A 137 25.07 20.89 -8.34
CA ASP A 137 24.49 20.51 -9.64
C ASP A 137 23.93 19.07 -9.58
N PRO A 138 22.81 18.85 -8.88
CA PRO A 138 22.24 17.52 -8.65
C PRO A 138 21.68 16.87 -9.92
N ASP A 139 22.04 15.61 -10.14
CA ASP A 139 21.27 14.71 -11.01
C ASP A 139 20.06 14.18 -10.23
N TYR A 140 18.92 14.86 -10.37
CA TYR A 140 17.70 14.48 -9.68
C TYR A 140 17.14 13.13 -10.13
N ASP A 141 17.40 12.69 -11.36
CA ASP A 141 16.96 11.38 -11.82
C ASP A 141 17.73 10.27 -11.11
N ARG A 142 19.05 10.42 -10.98
CA ARG A 142 19.87 9.49 -10.17
C ARG A 142 19.46 9.53 -8.70
N LEU A 143 19.28 10.72 -8.13
CA LEU A 143 18.92 10.91 -6.71
C LEU A 143 17.50 10.46 -6.36
N THR A 144 16.65 10.18 -7.34
CA THR A 144 15.27 9.71 -7.12
C THR A 144 15.04 8.28 -7.62
N THR A 145 16.10 7.61 -8.07
CA THR A 145 16.09 6.19 -8.43
C THR A 145 16.41 5.34 -7.19
N MET A 146 15.76 4.18 -7.08
CA MET A 146 15.99 3.17 -6.06
C MET A 146 16.04 1.77 -6.66
N ASP A 147 16.68 0.87 -5.92
CA ASP A 147 16.61 -0.57 -6.13
C ASP A 147 15.59 -1.16 -5.14
N PRO A 148 14.41 -1.65 -5.61
CA PRO A 148 13.38 -2.16 -4.72
C PRO A 148 13.84 -3.39 -3.92
N ARG A 149 13.67 -3.35 -2.60
CA ARG A 149 13.95 -4.44 -1.65
C ARG A 149 12.76 -4.80 -0.76
N MET A 150 11.70 -3.99 -0.77
CA MET A 150 10.53 -4.15 0.08
C MET A 150 9.24 -3.75 -0.64
N ILE A 151 8.14 -4.40 -0.27
CA ILE A 151 6.79 -3.99 -0.63
C ILE A 151 6.08 -3.56 0.65
N VAL A 152 5.49 -2.36 0.63
CA VAL A 152 4.66 -1.84 1.73
C VAL A 152 3.22 -1.69 1.24
N VAL A 153 2.32 -2.36 1.94
CA VAL A 153 0.89 -2.35 1.66
C VAL A 153 0.20 -1.31 2.54
N HIS A 154 -0.68 -0.53 1.94
CA HIS A 154 -1.40 0.60 2.54
C HIS A 154 -2.89 0.50 2.25
N TRP A 155 -3.66 1.39 2.87
CA TRP A 155 -4.96 1.79 2.35
C TRP A 155 -5.05 3.31 2.12
N THR A 156 -5.99 3.75 1.30
CA THR A 156 -6.12 5.16 0.91
C THR A 156 -6.89 6.02 1.92
N ALA A 157 -7.58 5.39 2.89
CA ALA A 157 -8.57 6.02 3.77
C ALA A 157 -9.70 6.72 3.01
N GLY A 158 -10.03 6.23 1.81
CA GLY A 158 -11.01 6.82 0.91
C GLY A 158 -11.73 5.79 0.06
N ALA A 159 -12.81 6.24 -0.61
CA ALA A 159 -13.78 5.34 -1.23
C ALA A 159 -13.57 5.05 -2.73
N SER A 160 -12.59 5.66 -3.40
CA SER A 160 -12.36 5.43 -4.83
C SER A 160 -10.91 5.60 -5.28
N ALA A 161 -10.51 4.85 -6.30
CA ALA A 161 -9.19 4.99 -6.94
C ALA A 161 -8.96 6.38 -7.54
N ARG A 162 -10.00 7.00 -8.12
CA ARG A 162 -9.88 8.35 -8.70
C ARG A 162 -9.56 9.41 -7.64
N SER A 163 -10.17 9.31 -6.45
CA SER A 163 -9.86 10.21 -5.33
C SER A 163 -8.42 10.01 -4.83
N ALA A 164 -7.98 8.76 -4.71
CA ALA A 164 -6.61 8.43 -4.34
C ALA A 164 -5.60 8.96 -5.38
N TYR A 165 -5.86 8.73 -6.67
CA TYR A 165 -5.06 9.27 -7.76
C TYR A 165 -4.93 10.80 -7.71
N HIS A 166 -6.02 11.53 -7.52
CA HIS A 166 -5.98 12.99 -7.40
C HIS A 166 -5.16 13.47 -6.18
N THR A 167 -5.14 12.69 -5.10
CA THR A 167 -4.30 12.97 -3.92
C THR A 167 -2.81 12.90 -4.27
N PHE A 168 -2.41 11.93 -5.10
CA PHE A 168 -1.01 11.72 -5.47
C PHE A 168 -0.57 12.52 -6.69
N TYR A 169 -1.50 12.99 -7.53
CA TYR A 169 -1.21 13.54 -8.85
C TYR A 169 -0.19 14.69 -8.83
N GLN A 170 -0.43 15.73 -8.05
CA GLN A 170 0.38 16.96 -8.04
C GLN A 170 1.77 16.73 -7.43
N ALA A 171 2.81 17.30 -8.03
CA ALA A 171 4.19 17.24 -7.53
C ALA A 171 4.35 17.77 -6.09
N ARG A 172 3.58 18.81 -5.76
CA ARG A 172 3.71 19.61 -4.54
C ARG A 172 2.49 19.45 -3.64
N GLN A 173 2.73 19.35 -2.33
CA GLN A 173 1.66 19.40 -1.34
C GLN A 173 1.00 20.78 -1.30
N THR A 174 -0.32 20.80 -1.18
CA THR A 174 -1.11 22.02 -0.98
C THR A 174 -1.72 22.05 0.43
N GLY A 175 -2.08 23.24 0.89
CA GLY A 175 -2.76 23.45 2.19
C GLY A 175 -1.86 23.28 3.41
N HIS A 176 -2.48 23.03 4.57
CA HIS A 176 -1.83 23.07 5.90
C HIS A 176 -0.74 22.01 6.14
N ARG A 177 -0.52 21.08 5.20
CA ARG A 177 0.54 20.05 5.25
C ARG A 177 1.89 20.58 4.78
N ASN A 178 1.90 21.63 3.95
CA ASN A 178 3.11 22.31 3.52
C ASN A 178 3.53 23.38 4.55
N ARG A 179 4.19 22.96 5.63
CA ARG A 179 4.68 23.87 6.69
C ARG A 179 6.18 24.11 6.66
N ARG A 180 6.94 23.31 5.90
CA ARG A 180 8.40 23.31 5.90
C ARG A 180 8.94 23.00 4.50
N VAL A 181 9.96 23.73 4.08
CA VAL A 181 10.54 23.69 2.73
C VAL A 181 11.04 22.29 2.34
N TRP A 182 11.53 21.49 3.30
CA TRP A 182 11.99 20.11 3.05
C TRP A 182 10.84 19.09 2.89
N ASN A 183 9.59 19.46 3.17
CA ASN A 183 8.43 18.54 3.13
C ASN A 183 7.46 18.85 1.99
N GLU A 184 7.91 19.61 0.99
CA GLU A 184 7.06 20.15 -0.07
C GLU A 184 6.60 19.09 -1.10
N VAL A 185 7.39 18.03 -1.29
CA VAL A 185 7.03 16.95 -2.22
C VAL A 185 5.75 16.27 -1.76
N ASN A 186 4.83 16.03 -2.70
CA ASN A 186 3.57 15.36 -2.38
C ASN A 186 3.76 13.89 -2.00
N LEU A 187 2.75 13.32 -1.35
CA LEU A 187 2.64 11.88 -1.18
C LEU A 187 2.67 11.20 -2.56
N SER A 188 3.24 10.01 -2.61
CA SER A 188 3.19 9.15 -3.79
C SER A 188 3.41 7.69 -3.40
N ALA A 189 2.73 6.83 -4.12
CA ALA A 189 2.87 5.38 -4.11
C ALA A 189 2.95 4.88 -5.56
N HIS A 190 3.34 3.63 -5.74
CA HIS A 190 3.57 3.05 -7.05
C HIS A 190 2.29 2.50 -7.67
N PHE A 191 1.43 1.90 -6.83
CA PHE A 191 0.20 1.26 -7.27
C PHE A 191 -1.00 1.67 -6.43
N ILE A 192 -2.17 1.72 -7.07
CA ILE A 192 -3.47 1.69 -6.41
C ILE A 192 -4.14 0.36 -6.77
N VAL A 193 -4.83 -0.26 -5.80
CA VAL A 193 -5.74 -1.39 -6.05
C VAL A 193 -7.15 -0.96 -5.68
N ASP A 194 -8.02 -0.81 -6.68
CA ASP A 194 -9.42 -0.42 -6.47
C ASP A 194 -10.22 -1.55 -5.82
N ARG A 195 -11.44 -1.22 -5.39
CA ARG A 195 -12.35 -2.12 -4.64
C ARG A 195 -12.65 -3.44 -5.36
N ASP A 196 -12.65 -3.42 -6.69
CA ASP A 196 -12.92 -4.57 -7.56
C ASP A 196 -11.65 -5.35 -7.94
N GLY A 197 -10.48 -5.01 -7.38
CA GLY A 197 -9.20 -5.64 -7.69
C GLY A 197 -8.46 -5.01 -8.87
N THR A 198 -9.02 -3.97 -9.52
CA THR A 198 -8.31 -3.26 -10.60
C THR A 198 -7.00 -2.67 -10.09
N ILE A 199 -5.88 -3.07 -10.71
CA ILE A 199 -4.55 -2.53 -10.41
C ILE A 199 -4.27 -1.33 -11.32
N ILE A 200 -3.79 -0.24 -10.73
CA ILE A 200 -3.46 1.01 -11.41
C ILE A 200 -2.03 1.39 -11.04
N ARG A 201 -1.14 1.49 -12.04
CA ARG A 201 0.23 1.97 -11.86
C ARG A 201 0.31 3.48 -11.98
N LEU A 202 1.00 4.11 -11.02
CA LEU A 202 1.11 5.56 -10.87
C LEU A 202 2.49 6.10 -11.25
N MET A 203 3.54 5.33 -10.99
CA MET A 203 4.92 5.71 -11.25
C MET A 203 5.80 4.46 -11.42
N PRO A 204 6.97 4.57 -12.06
CA PRO A 204 7.87 3.43 -12.22
C PRO A 204 8.32 2.87 -10.86
N GLU A 205 8.46 1.56 -10.77
CA GLU A 205 8.74 0.82 -9.54
C GLU A 205 10.14 1.15 -8.98
N THR A 206 11.05 1.62 -9.83
CA THR A 206 12.43 2.02 -9.48
C THR A 206 12.55 3.50 -9.09
N ARG A 207 11.44 4.24 -9.00
CA ARG A 207 11.46 5.63 -8.52
C ARG A 207 11.02 5.70 -7.07
N MET A 208 11.72 6.48 -6.25
CA MET A 208 11.39 6.62 -4.83
C MET A 208 10.07 7.37 -4.63
N GLY A 209 9.14 6.74 -3.94
CA GLY A 209 7.89 7.36 -3.52
C GLY A 209 8.02 8.17 -2.23
N ARG A 210 6.90 8.73 -1.77
CA ARG A 210 6.75 9.28 -0.42
C ARG A 210 5.49 8.71 0.22
N HIS A 211 5.60 7.49 0.73
CA HIS A 211 4.50 6.74 1.34
C HIS A 211 4.86 6.19 2.73
N THR A 212 6.10 5.74 2.95
CA THR A 212 6.54 5.12 4.21
C THR A 212 7.81 5.75 4.76
N ILE A 213 7.68 6.41 5.91
CA ILE A 213 8.81 7.09 6.57
C ILE A 213 9.93 6.07 6.85
N GLY A 214 11.18 6.46 6.59
CA GLY A 214 12.34 5.60 6.81
C GLY A 214 12.62 4.58 5.69
N LEU A 215 11.60 4.16 4.93
CA LEU A 215 11.69 3.02 4.01
C LEU A 215 11.51 3.38 2.53
N ASN A 216 11.06 4.60 2.21
CA ASN A 216 10.81 5.09 0.84
C ASN A 216 11.91 4.84 -0.21
N HIS A 217 13.17 4.71 0.21
CA HIS A 217 14.33 4.52 -0.65
C HIS A 217 14.55 3.11 -1.19
N LEU A 218 13.74 2.16 -0.75
CA LEU A 218 13.83 0.77 -1.18
C LEU A 218 12.47 0.09 -1.25
N SER A 219 11.38 0.84 -1.01
CA SER A 219 10.04 0.29 -0.88
C SER A 219 9.14 0.67 -2.05
N ILE A 220 8.42 -0.31 -2.57
CA ILE A 220 7.28 -0.12 -3.46
C ILE A 220 6.01 -0.01 -2.61
N GLY A 221 5.22 1.05 -2.81
CA GLY A 221 3.95 1.28 -2.12
C GLY A 221 2.75 0.78 -2.92
N ILE A 222 1.88 -0.02 -2.28
CA ILE A 222 0.59 -0.48 -2.83
C ILE A 222 -0.55 0.10 -1.99
N GLU A 223 -1.38 0.95 -2.59
CA GLU A 223 -2.48 1.65 -1.93
C GLU A 223 -3.83 0.99 -2.23
N ASN A 224 -4.41 0.29 -1.25
CA ASN A 224 -5.73 -0.31 -1.41
C ASN A 224 -6.84 0.71 -1.16
N VAL A 225 -7.78 0.85 -2.09
CA VAL A 225 -8.95 1.72 -1.89
C VAL A 225 -9.80 1.17 -0.74
N GLY A 226 -9.87 1.93 0.35
CA GLY A 226 -10.61 1.55 1.55
C GLY A 226 -10.08 2.28 2.78
N ASP A 227 -10.69 1.98 3.93
CA ASP A 227 -10.33 2.57 5.23
C ASP A 227 -10.31 1.54 6.38
N GLY A 228 -10.56 0.26 6.07
CA GLY A 228 -10.58 -0.82 7.06
C GLY A 228 -11.84 -0.89 7.94
N GLU A 229 -12.80 0.04 7.78
CA GLU A 229 -14.01 0.09 8.59
C GLU A 229 -15.26 0.25 7.71
N HIS A 230 -15.49 1.44 7.14
CA HIS A 230 -16.66 1.71 6.29
C HIS A 230 -16.46 1.12 4.89
N PHE A 231 -15.20 1.03 4.45
CA PHE A 231 -14.76 0.41 3.22
C PHE A 231 -13.70 -0.65 3.57
N PRO A 232 -14.10 -1.81 4.12
CA PRO A 232 -13.17 -2.89 4.47
C PRO A 232 -12.59 -3.51 3.20
N LEU A 233 -11.30 -3.88 3.21
CA LEU A 233 -10.61 -4.42 2.03
C LEU A 233 -11.28 -5.71 1.52
N THR A 234 -11.40 -5.85 0.20
CA THR A 234 -12.12 -6.95 -0.44
C THR A 234 -11.25 -8.17 -0.73
N GLU A 235 -11.90 -9.30 -1.02
CA GLU A 235 -11.27 -10.48 -1.62
C GLU A 235 -10.59 -10.17 -2.96
N ALA A 236 -11.25 -9.37 -3.82
CA ALA A 236 -10.67 -9.00 -5.10
C ALA A 236 -9.38 -8.18 -4.93
N GLN A 237 -9.32 -7.31 -3.90
CA GLN A 237 -8.09 -6.61 -3.54
C GLN A 237 -7.02 -7.56 -3.03
N LEU A 238 -7.37 -8.54 -2.20
CA LEU A 238 -6.44 -9.55 -1.72
C LEU A 238 -5.80 -10.34 -2.88
N GLU A 239 -6.62 -10.84 -3.81
CA GLU A 239 -6.17 -11.57 -5.00
C GLU A 239 -5.26 -10.70 -5.88
N ALA A 240 -5.66 -9.44 -6.13
CA ALA A 240 -4.88 -8.50 -6.91
C ALA A 240 -3.53 -8.18 -6.26
N ASN A 241 -3.48 -8.00 -4.93
CA ASN A 241 -2.22 -7.82 -4.21
C ASN A 241 -1.34 -9.06 -4.32
N ALA A 242 -1.89 -10.26 -4.21
CA ALA A 242 -1.12 -11.50 -4.32
C ALA A 242 -0.51 -11.66 -5.72
N MET A 243 -1.25 -11.33 -6.80
CA MET A 243 -0.71 -11.30 -8.16
C MET A 243 0.39 -10.24 -8.32
N LEU A 244 0.14 -9.03 -7.81
CA LEU A 244 1.08 -7.92 -7.90
C LEU A 244 2.39 -8.22 -7.14
N VAL A 245 2.30 -8.77 -5.93
CA VAL A 245 3.46 -9.16 -5.11
C VAL A 245 4.30 -10.22 -5.82
N ARG A 246 3.69 -11.25 -6.41
CA ARG A 246 4.42 -12.27 -7.19
C ARG A 246 5.18 -11.67 -8.36
N TRP A 247 4.53 -10.78 -9.11
CA TRP A 247 5.16 -10.11 -10.24
C TRP A 247 6.34 -9.24 -9.79
N LEU A 248 6.17 -8.47 -8.71
CA LEU A 248 7.24 -7.65 -8.14
C LEU A 248 8.38 -8.49 -7.59
N ALA A 249 8.10 -9.64 -6.96
CA ALA A 249 9.10 -10.58 -6.45
C ALA A 249 9.89 -11.30 -7.52
N TRP A 250 9.27 -11.53 -8.68
CA TRP A 250 10.00 -12.03 -9.83
C TRP A 250 10.91 -10.95 -10.44
N ARG A 251 10.45 -9.70 -10.50
CA ARG A 251 11.14 -8.60 -11.19
C ARG A 251 12.27 -7.96 -10.37
N TYR A 252 12.16 -7.99 -9.05
CA TYR A 252 13.08 -7.30 -8.14
C TYR A 252 13.50 -8.21 -6.97
N PRO A 253 14.68 -8.00 -6.38
CA PRO A 253 15.16 -8.76 -5.21
C PRO A 253 14.46 -8.27 -3.92
N VAL A 254 13.14 -8.27 -3.91
CA VAL A 254 12.34 -7.95 -2.72
C VAL A 254 12.52 -9.05 -1.69
N THR A 255 12.71 -8.62 -0.45
CA THR A 255 13.01 -9.47 0.70
C THR A 255 11.90 -9.40 1.74
N HIS A 256 11.11 -8.32 1.75
CA HIS A 256 10.12 -8.04 2.78
C HIS A 256 8.77 -7.65 2.19
N LEU A 257 7.70 -8.13 2.84
CA LEU A 257 6.31 -7.74 2.59
C LEU A 257 5.65 -7.31 3.90
N ILE A 258 5.41 -6.00 4.03
CA ILE A 258 4.91 -5.41 5.28
C ILE A 258 3.67 -4.57 5.06
N GLY A 259 2.83 -4.47 6.09
CA GLY A 259 1.81 -3.45 6.21
C GLY A 259 2.43 -2.16 6.71
N HIS A 260 1.85 -1.01 6.34
CA HIS A 260 2.34 0.28 6.79
C HIS A 260 2.35 0.42 8.32
N TYR A 261 1.47 -0.26 9.05
CA TYR A 261 1.48 -0.27 10.52
C TYR A 261 2.77 -0.83 11.14
N GLU A 262 3.52 -1.66 10.41
CA GLU A 262 4.73 -2.35 10.90
C GLU A 262 6.02 -1.56 10.64
N TYR A 263 5.97 -0.42 9.93
CA TYR A 263 7.21 0.26 9.48
C TYR A 263 8.15 0.68 10.62
N ARG A 264 7.62 0.89 11.83
CA ARG A 264 8.40 1.32 13.00
C ARG A 264 9.25 0.20 13.58
N ASP A 265 8.91 -1.05 13.30
CA ASP A 265 9.68 -2.20 13.74
C ASP A 265 11.05 -2.27 13.03
N PHE A 266 11.18 -1.54 11.92
CA PHE A 266 12.44 -1.36 11.21
C PHE A 266 13.33 -0.26 11.83
N GLU A 267 12.92 0.47 12.88
CA GLU A 267 13.74 1.57 13.45
C GLU A 267 15.16 1.14 13.86
N ALA A 268 15.37 -0.14 14.20
CA ALA A 268 16.69 -0.73 14.49
C ALA A 268 17.27 -1.58 13.34
N HIS A 269 16.54 -1.73 12.23
CA HIS A 269 16.93 -2.54 11.08
C HIS A 269 17.82 -1.73 10.10
N PRO A 270 18.82 -2.34 9.44
CA PRO A 270 19.70 -1.65 8.48
C PRO A 270 18.99 -0.96 7.30
N TYR A 271 17.76 -1.37 6.99
CA TYR A 271 16.94 -0.75 5.93
C TYR A 271 16.33 0.58 6.32
N PHE A 272 16.48 1.04 7.54
CA PHE A 272 15.73 2.20 7.99
C PHE A 272 16.59 3.46 8.03
N GLU A 273 16.17 4.45 7.23
CA GLU A 273 16.90 5.71 7.08
C GLU A 273 15.98 6.90 7.39
N GLU A 274 16.09 7.42 8.62
CA GLU A 274 15.48 8.68 9.02
C GLU A 274 16.35 9.40 10.05
N SER A 275 16.80 10.60 9.69
CA SER A 275 17.68 11.46 10.48
C SER A 275 16.92 12.24 11.56
N ALA A 276 15.65 12.56 11.31
CA ALA A 276 14.80 13.26 12.28
C ALA A 276 14.07 12.25 13.19
N HIS A 277 14.65 11.94 14.36
CA HIS A 277 14.09 11.00 15.33
C HIS A 277 12.62 11.28 15.73
N TRP A 278 12.20 12.54 15.70
CA TRP A 278 10.84 12.97 16.04
C TRP A 278 9.83 12.80 14.88
N PHE A 279 10.28 12.49 13.66
CA PHE A 279 9.43 12.37 12.48
C PHE A 279 8.81 10.97 12.39
N ARG A 280 7.84 10.70 13.25
CA ARG A 280 7.09 9.44 13.31
C ARG A 280 5.59 9.66 13.35
N THR A 281 4.86 8.71 12.78
CA THR A 281 3.40 8.65 12.83
C THR A 281 2.93 7.25 13.21
N GLY A 282 1.89 7.17 14.04
CA GLY A 282 1.16 5.93 14.25
C GLY A 282 0.31 5.59 13.03
N ARG A 283 0.25 4.30 12.69
CA ARG A 283 -0.44 3.75 11.51
C ARG A 283 -1.17 2.47 11.92
N CYS A 284 -2.28 2.20 11.26
CA CYS A 284 -3.07 0.98 11.44
C CYS A 284 -3.36 0.27 10.12
N ASP A 285 -3.00 0.88 8.99
CA ASP A 285 -3.22 0.36 7.65
C ASP A 285 -2.17 -0.69 7.25
N PRO A 286 -2.53 -1.71 6.44
CA PRO A 286 -3.86 -2.03 5.91
C PRO A 286 -4.66 -2.93 6.86
N GLY A 287 -4.17 -3.15 8.07
CA GLY A 287 -4.72 -4.05 9.09
C GLY A 287 -4.04 -5.42 9.15
N PRO A 288 -3.89 -6.01 10.35
CA PRO A 288 -3.18 -7.28 10.54
C PRO A 288 -3.86 -8.46 9.84
N ASP A 289 -5.18 -8.54 9.87
CA ASP A 289 -5.93 -9.63 9.22
C ASP A 289 -5.70 -9.68 7.71
N PHE A 290 -5.66 -8.52 7.05
CA PHE A 290 -5.38 -8.45 5.61
C PHE A 290 -3.94 -8.89 5.31
N MET A 291 -2.96 -8.43 6.08
CA MET A 291 -1.56 -8.81 5.90
C MET A 291 -1.33 -10.30 6.16
N ALA A 292 -1.92 -10.88 7.20
CA ALA A 292 -1.81 -12.30 7.49
C ALA A 292 -2.33 -13.16 6.32
N ARG A 293 -3.49 -12.79 5.77
CA ARG A 293 -4.08 -13.48 4.62
C ARG A 293 -3.26 -13.30 3.34
N LEU A 294 -2.75 -12.09 3.10
CA LEU A 294 -1.91 -11.81 1.94
C LEU A 294 -0.62 -12.63 2.01
N ARG A 295 0.09 -12.60 3.13
CA ARG A 295 1.31 -13.38 3.36
C ARG A 295 1.05 -14.88 3.21
N ALA A 296 -0.08 -15.38 3.72
CA ALA A 296 -0.46 -16.78 3.52
C ALA A 296 -0.69 -17.12 2.03
N GLN A 297 -1.27 -16.21 1.24
CA GLN A 297 -1.47 -16.42 -0.19
C GLN A 297 -0.18 -16.38 -1.01
N VAL A 298 0.91 -15.78 -0.51
CA VAL A 298 2.20 -15.68 -1.21
C VAL A 298 3.34 -16.35 -0.45
N ALA A 299 3.01 -17.31 0.43
CA ALA A 299 3.97 -17.95 1.32
C ALA A 299 5.11 -18.67 0.57
N GLU A 300 4.87 -19.09 -0.67
CA GLU A 300 5.87 -19.70 -1.55
C GLU A 300 7.02 -18.76 -1.94
N LEU A 301 6.84 -17.44 -1.77
CA LEU A 301 7.88 -16.45 -2.06
C LEU A 301 8.87 -16.29 -0.90
N HIS A 302 8.56 -16.82 0.28
CA HIS A 302 9.39 -16.72 1.48
C HIS A 302 9.80 -15.28 1.84
N LEU A 303 8.93 -14.31 1.60
CA LEU A 303 9.16 -12.91 1.96
C LEU A 303 9.06 -12.73 3.48
N GLU A 304 10.01 -12.00 4.05
CA GLU A 304 10.04 -11.69 5.48
C GLU A 304 8.95 -10.66 5.84
N GLY A 305 8.41 -10.78 7.05
CA GLY A 305 7.48 -9.81 7.62
C GLY A 305 8.22 -8.70 8.37
N SER A 306 7.57 -8.16 9.39
CA SER A 306 8.23 -7.27 10.34
C SER A 306 9.36 -7.98 11.11
N PRO A 307 10.49 -7.31 11.42
CA PRO A 307 11.53 -7.83 12.31
C PRO A 307 11.04 -8.09 13.74
N HIS A 308 9.99 -7.38 14.17
CA HIS A 308 9.24 -7.76 15.35
C HIS A 308 8.24 -8.82 14.94
N ALA A 309 8.47 -10.07 15.33
CA ALA A 309 7.51 -11.14 15.13
C ALA A 309 6.15 -10.70 15.70
N ASP A 310 5.07 -10.96 14.95
CA ASP A 310 3.72 -10.91 15.48
C ASP A 310 3.70 -11.83 16.73
N GLY A 311 3.68 -11.21 17.92
CA GLY A 311 3.72 -11.89 19.20
C GLY A 311 2.45 -12.67 19.51
#